data_AF-A0A4P6V157-F1
#
_entry.id   AF-A0A4P6V157-F1
#
_cell.length_a   1.000
_cell.length_b   1.000
_cell.length_c   1.000
_cell.angle_alpha   90.00
_cell.angle_beta   90.00
_cell.angle_gamma   90.00
#
_symmetry.space_group_name_H-M   'P 1'
#
loop_
_entity.id
_entity.type
_entity.pdbx_description
1 polymer ?
#
loop_
_entity_poly.entity_id
_entity_poly.type
_entity_poly.pdbx_seq_one_letter_code
_entity_poly.pdbx_strand_id
1 'polypeptide(L)'
;MDGSPMASSAVPAAIPVAGRAALIRAAASRASVRRAAVSRQPPEAATGAVPAFRDRVEARPRPATDRCSRPAAPPAARTCASRTRPVSAPVVRAAGPNGPEAARTMRKKSATTTAARGADVTVPGAPGFAFALALAALAFCLLPMTAAAQDARADRFRDWMLYRAGGQCLLTTQIASRASGSTIAEVILRPRGDGEPGAAIGVRVPNGVSLADAIAYVHPERPGEAVGLQWQSCDAERCLAAGTLSEAGLDRLKRGRFIVLGFRPVAGARTLNVDIPLFGVTAGWRALEACAE
;
A
#
# COMPACT_ATOMS: atom_id res chain seq x y z
N MET A 1 63.50 -10.42 45.85
CA MET A 1 62.05 -10.42 46.10
C MET A 1 61.39 -11.14 44.95
N ASP A 2 61.19 -12.43 45.16
CA ASP A 2 60.51 -13.36 44.27
C ASP A 2 58.99 -13.13 44.28
N GLY A 3 58.32 -13.65 43.23
CA GLY A 3 56.88 -13.93 43.22
C GLY A 3 56.11 -13.11 42.19
N SER A 4 56.06 -13.52 40.93
CA SER A 4 55.16 -14.53 40.34
C SER A 4 53.92 -13.90 39.68
N PRO A 5 53.68 -14.16 38.38
CA PRO A 5 52.57 -13.62 37.61
C PRO A 5 51.26 -14.40 37.81
N MET A 6 50.13 -13.69 37.86
CA MET A 6 48.79 -14.28 37.86
C MET A 6 48.44 -14.84 36.49
N ALA A 7 48.02 -16.10 36.51
CA ALA A 7 47.70 -16.95 35.38
C ALA A 7 46.46 -16.48 34.60
N SER A 8 46.63 -16.42 33.28
CA SER A 8 45.56 -16.33 32.28
C SER A 8 44.86 -17.68 32.17
N SER A 9 43.59 -17.75 32.54
CA SER A 9 42.75 -18.94 32.32
C SER A 9 42.29 -18.94 30.86
N ALA A 10 42.98 -19.73 30.05
CA ALA A 10 42.56 -20.08 28.70
C ALA A 10 41.34 -21.02 28.76
N VAL A 11 40.25 -20.59 28.14
CA VAL A 11 39.07 -21.43 27.88
C VAL A 11 39.42 -22.43 26.77
N PRO A 12 39.24 -23.75 26.97
CA PRO A 12 39.52 -24.73 25.93
C PRO A 12 38.51 -24.61 24.78
N ALA A 13 39.07 -24.64 23.57
CA ALA A 13 38.37 -24.62 22.30
C ALA A 13 37.35 -25.77 22.18
N ALA A 14 36.13 -25.42 21.80
CA ALA A 14 35.15 -26.39 21.34
C ALA A 14 35.60 -26.97 19.99
N ILE A 15 35.71 -28.31 19.95
CA ILE A 15 36.04 -29.10 18.78
C ILE A 15 34.89 -29.02 17.76
N PRO A 16 35.13 -28.78 16.47
CA PRO A 16 34.10 -28.80 15.44
C PRO A 16 33.65 -30.24 15.17
N VAL A 17 32.38 -30.54 15.44
CA VAL A 17 31.72 -31.77 14.96
C VAL A 17 31.34 -31.56 13.50
N ALA A 18 32.32 -31.77 12.62
CA ALA A 18 32.08 -32.02 11.21
C ALA A 18 31.67 -33.49 11.03
N GLY A 19 30.53 -33.72 10.37
CA GLY A 19 30.23 -34.98 9.71
C GLY A 19 29.23 -35.90 10.41
N ARG A 20 27.94 -35.78 10.05
CA ARG A 20 27.01 -36.91 9.85
C ARG A 20 25.59 -36.51 9.39
N ALA A 21 25.47 -35.56 8.45
CA ALA A 21 24.18 -35.27 7.81
C ALA A 21 24.29 -35.01 6.29
N ALA A 22 25.36 -35.49 5.65
CA ALA A 22 25.55 -35.41 4.21
C ALA A 22 25.67 -36.82 3.61
N LEU A 23 24.61 -37.63 3.73
CA LEU A 23 24.52 -38.92 2.99
C LEU A 23 23.09 -39.46 2.85
N ILE A 24 22.07 -38.60 2.88
CA ILE A 24 20.71 -38.92 2.38
C ILE A 24 20.18 -37.73 1.57
N ARG A 25 20.92 -37.30 0.53
CA ARG A 25 20.44 -36.37 -0.52
C ARG A 25 21.28 -36.55 -1.79
N ALA A 26 21.37 -37.78 -2.29
CA ALA A 26 22.08 -38.07 -3.55
C ALA A 26 21.36 -39.05 -4.47
N ALA A 27 20.03 -39.22 -4.33
CA ALA A 27 19.25 -40.15 -5.15
C ALA A 27 17.92 -39.59 -5.70
N ALA A 28 17.76 -38.25 -5.77
CA ALA A 28 16.55 -37.62 -6.34
C ALA A 28 16.85 -36.42 -7.26
N SER A 29 17.96 -36.48 -8.02
CA SER A 29 18.44 -35.36 -8.85
C SER A 29 18.74 -35.75 -10.31
N ARG A 30 18.12 -36.80 -10.85
CA ARG A 30 18.35 -37.22 -12.26
C ARG A 30 17.09 -37.65 -13.03
N ALA A 31 15.93 -37.06 -12.75
CA ALA A 31 14.69 -37.41 -13.47
C ALA A 31 13.93 -36.25 -14.15
N SER A 32 14.40 -34.99 -14.09
CA SER A 32 13.64 -33.84 -14.64
C SER A 32 14.37 -32.97 -15.65
N VAL A 33 15.56 -33.37 -16.11
CA VAL A 33 16.28 -32.67 -17.20
C VAL A 33 15.78 -33.20 -18.54
N ARG A 34 14.55 -32.86 -18.92
CA ARG A 34 14.03 -32.93 -20.30
C ARG A 34 12.62 -32.31 -20.39
N ARG A 35 12.60 -30.99 -20.57
CA ARG A 35 11.55 -30.13 -21.18
C ARG A 35 11.36 -28.83 -20.38
N ALA A 36 12.24 -27.88 -20.65
CA ALA A 36 11.91 -26.47 -20.60
C ALA A 36 12.94 -25.73 -21.47
N ALA A 37 12.84 -25.91 -22.79
CA ALA A 37 13.29 -24.89 -23.73
C ALA A 37 12.29 -23.73 -23.62
N VAL A 38 12.28 -23.06 -22.48
CA VAL A 38 11.62 -21.76 -22.32
C VAL A 38 12.59 -20.77 -22.95
N SER A 39 12.15 -20.24 -24.08
CA SER A 39 12.74 -19.13 -24.80
C SER A 39 13.25 -18.08 -23.81
N ARG A 40 14.57 -17.92 -23.71
CA ARG A 40 15.19 -16.76 -23.08
C ARG A 40 14.98 -15.58 -24.01
N GLN A 41 13.81 -14.98 -23.93
CA GLN A 41 13.59 -13.67 -24.51
C GLN A 41 14.34 -12.67 -23.62
N PRO A 42 15.35 -11.96 -24.15
CA PRO A 42 16.04 -10.94 -23.37
C PRO A 42 15.01 -9.91 -22.88
N PRO A 43 15.18 -9.33 -21.68
CA PRO A 43 14.37 -8.21 -21.26
C PRO A 43 14.68 -7.04 -22.20
N GLU A 44 13.87 -6.88 -23.24
CA GLU A 44 13.72 -5.58 -23.87
C GLU A 44 13.36 -4.63 -22.73
N ALA A 45 14.28 -3.71 -22.44
CA ALA A 45 14.02 -2.53 -21.67
C ALA A 45 12.88 -1.80 -22.38
N ALA A 46 11.64 -2.13 -22.02
CA ALA A 46 10.43 -1.47 -22.48
C ALA A 46 10.43 -0.06 -21.88
N THR A 47 11.29 0.79 -22.44
CA THR A 47 11.14 2.23 -22.47
C THR A 47 10.06 2.51 -23.52
N GLY A 48 8.90 1.88 -23.35
CA GLY A 48 7.70 2.23 -24.09
C GLY A 48 7.35 3.62 -23.61
N ALA A 49 7.48 4.59 -24.50
CA ALA A 49 7.04 5.95 -24.27
C ALA A 49 5.58 5.88 -23.83
N VAL A 50 5.35 6.00 -22.51
CA VAL A 50 4.00 6.07 -21.93
C VAL A 50 3.33 7.27 -22.59
N PRO A 51 2.25 7.07 -23.38
CA PRO A 51 1.63 8.16 -24.11
C PRO A 51 1.18 9.24 -23.12
N ALA A 52 1.86 10.38 -23.22
CA ALA A 52 1.58 11.67 -22.59
C ALA A 52 0.82 11.63 -21.24
N PHE A 53 1.50 11.19 -20.17
CA PHE A 53 1.22 11.71 -18.82
C PHE A 53 1.52 13.23 -18.70
N ARG A 54 2.06 13.82 -19.76
CA ARG A 54 2.65 15.16 -19.82
C ARG A 54 1.64 16.30 -19.85
N ASP A 55 0.40 16.08 -20.26
CA ASP A 55 -0.49 17.19 -20.66
C ASP A 55 -1.24 17.88 -19.50
N ARG A 56 -0.96 17.56 -18.22
CA ARG A 56 -1.74 18.18 -17.13
C ARG A 56 -1.11 18.30 -15.75
N VAL A 57 0.22 18.33 -15.65
CA VAL A 57 0.87 19.02 -14.52
C VAL A 57 1.08 20.48 -14.93
N GLU A 58 -0.01 21.11 -15.37
CA GLU A 58 -0.02 22.53 -15.62
C GLU A 58 0.05 23.19 -14.25
N ALA A 59 1.19 23.81 -13.99
CA ALA A 59 1.52 24.49 -12.76
C ALA A 59 0.30 25.31 -12.31
N ARG A 60 -0.27 24.99 -11.14
CA ARG A 60 -1.17 25.93 -10.48
C ARG A 60 -0.43 27.27 -10.45
N PRO A 61 -0.98 28.35 -11.05
CA PRO A 61 -0.32 29.64 -11.02
C PRO A 61 -0.07 29.97 -9.55
N ARG A 62 1.21 30.07 -9.18
CA ARG A 62 1.57 30.59 -7.86
C ARG A 62 0.88 31.96 -7.77
N PRO A 63 0.15 32.26 -6.68
CA PRO A 63 -0.37 33.60 -6.49
C PRO A 63 0.81 34.56 -6.63
N ALA A 64 0.68 35.53 -7.54
CA ALA A 64 1.68 36.53 -7.79
C ALA A 64 2.03 37.18 -6.44
N THR A 65 3.18 36.84 -5.88
CA THR A 65 3.76 37.61 -4.80
C THR A 65 4.11 38.94 -5.42
N ASP A 66 3.30 39.97 -5.12
CA ASP A 66 3.62 41.36 -5.40
C ASP A 66 5.04 41.65 -4.92
N ARG A 67 5.99 41.61 -5.85
CA ARG A 67 7.32 42.19 -5.67
C ARG A 67 7.11 43.70 -5.69
N CYS A 68 6.89 44.26 -4.50
CA CYS A 68 7.21 45.65 -4.26
C CYS A 68 8.72 45.82 -4.42
N SER A 69 9.15 46.13 -5.65
CA SER A 69 10.45 46.71 -5.94
C SER A 69 10.60 47.97 -5.08
N ARG A 70 11.51 47.91 -4.12
CA ARG A 70 11.81 48.99 -3.18
C ARG A 70 12.87 49.88 -3.83
N PRO A 71 12.58 51.12 -4.28
CA PRO A 71 13.63 52.06 -4.60
C PRO A 71 14.23 52.61 -3.30
N ALA A 72 15.55 52.66 -3.25
CA ALA A 72 16.30 53.30 -2.18
C ALA A 72 16.15 54.83 -2.31
N ALA A 73 15.46 55.47 -1.35
CA ALA A 73 15.45 56.93 -1.15
C ALA A 73 14.97 57.30 0.27
N PRO A 74 15.35 58.48 0.82
CA PRO A 74 15.56 58.75 2.26
C PRO A 74 14.29 59.20 3.03
N PRO A 75 14.35 59.34 4.37
CA PRO A 75 13.17 59.42 5.21
C PRO A 75 12.59 60.83 5.24
N ALA A 76 11.40 61.00 4.67
CA ALA A 76 10.54 62.12 4.97
C ALA A 76 9.08 61.66 4.99
N ALA A 77 8.42 62.01 6.09
CA ALA A 77 7.05 61.71 6.48
C ALA A 77 6.09 61.57 5.29
N ARG A 78 5.47 60.38 5.17
CA ARG A 78 4.24 60.22 4.40
C ARG A 78 3.22 59.44 5.22
N THR A 79 2.24 60.19 5.69
CA THR A 79 0.95 59.73 6.18
C THR A 79 0.30 58.81 5.14
N CYS A 80 0.12 57.54 5.48
CA CYS A 80 -0.68 56.61 4.68
C CYS A 80 -2.16 56.88 4.94
N ALA A 81 -2.79 57.67 4.06
CA ALA A 81 -4.23 57.73 3.93
C ALA A 81 -4.74 56.37 3.41
N SER A 82 -5.57 55.73 4.22
CA SER A 82 -6.30 54.50 3.92
C SER A 82 -7.31 54.73 2.78
N ARG A 83 -6.91 54.43 1.54
CA ARG A 83 -7.84 54.28 0.41
C ARG A 83 -8.48 52.89 0.47
N THR A 84 -9.64 52.79 1.11
CA THR A 84 -10.61 51.72 0.88
C THR A 84 -11.06 51.76 -0.58
N ARG A 85 -10.60 50.81 -1.40
CA ARG A 85 -11.22 50.54 -2.71
C ARG A 85 -12.47 49.69 -2.49
N PRO A 86 -13.63 50.04 -3.07
CA PRO A 86 -14.80 49.17 -3.07
C PRO A 86 -14.50 47.94 -3.93
N VAL A 87 -14.61 46.76 -3.32
CA VAL A 87 -14.58 45.46 -4.00
C VAL A 87 -15.85 45.38 -4.84
N SER A 88 -15.69 45.34 -6.17
CA SER A 88 -16.78 45.03 -7.09
C SER A 88 -17.22 43.58 -6.86
N ALA A 89 -18.49 43.41 -6.49
CA ALA A 89 -19.11 42.11 -6.31
C ALA A 89 -19.12 41.32 -7.64
N PRO A 90 -18.83 40.00 -7.63
CA PRO A 90 -19.07 39.17 -8.79
C PRO A 90 -20.58 39.00 -9.01
N VAL A 91 -21.03 39.36 -10.21
CA VAL A 91 -22.38 39.14 -10.71
C VAL A 91 -22.67 37.64 -10.73
N VAL A 92 -23.58 37.21 -9.86
CA VAL A 92 -24.19 35.88 -9.85
C VAL A 92 -25.05 35.74 -11.11
N ARG A 93 -24.59 34.96 -12.08
CA ARG A 93 -25.41 34.58 -13.24
C ARG A 93 -26.24 33.36 -12.85
N ALA A 94 -27.52 33.60 -12.58
CA ALA A 94 -28.52 32.56 -12.35
C ALA A 94 -28.65 31.68 -13.59
N ALA A 95 -28.36 30.38 -13.46
CA ALA A 95 -28.74 29.37 -14.43
C ALA A 95 -30.19 28.98 -14.14
N GLY A 96 -31.07 29.21 -15.11
CA GLY A 96 -32.50 28.94 -15.03
C GLY A 96 -32.83 27.44 -15.05
N PRO A 97 -34.06 27.08 -14.64
CA PRO A 97 -34.54 25.71 -14.56
C PRO A 97 -35.16 25.27 -15.89
N ASN A 98 -34.71 24.16 -16.46
CA ASN A 98 -35.46 23.41 -17.45
C ASN A 98 -35.16 21.90 -17.27
N GLY A 99 -36.19 21.16 -16.81
CA GLY A 99 -36.33 19.71 -17.01
C GLY A 99 -36.64 19.39 -18.49
N PRO A 100 -36.92 18.13 -18.90
CA PRO A 100 -37.77 17.13 -18.23
C PRO A 100 -37.04 15.79 -17.96
N GLU A 101 -37.36 15.04 -16.91
CA GLU A 101 -38.44 14.04 -16.86
C GLU A 101 -38.38 12.98 -17.97
N ALA A 102 -37.66 11.89 -17.69
CA ALA A 102 -37.85 10.61 -18.37
C ALA A 102 -37.97 9.51 -17.31
N ALA A 103 -39.22 9.24 -16.94
CA ALA A 103 -39.63 8.07 -16.21
C ALA A 103 -39.18 6.80 -16.95
N ARG A 104 -38.47 5.91 -16.26
CA ARG A 104 -38.42 4.50 -16.65
C ARG A 104 -38.69 3.63 -15.43
N THR A 105 -39.95 3.26 -15.36
CA THR A 105 -40.53 2.24 -14.49
C THR A 105 -40.07 0.85 -14.88
N MET A 106 -40.23 -0.08 -13.93
CA MET A 106 -40.11 -1.54 -14.02
C MET A 106 -38.67 -2.07 -13.92
N ARG A 107 -38.36 -3.07 -13.07
CA ARG A 107 -39.17 -4.25 -12.77
C ARG A 107 -38.64 -4.92 -11.48
N LYS A 108 -39.41 -4.88 -10.39
CA LYS A 108 -39.25 -5.80 -9.25
C LYS A 108 -39.54 -7.22 -9.76
N LYS A 109 -38.52 -8.07 -9.85
CA LYS A 109 -38.72 -9.53 -9.85
C LYS A 109 -38.36 -10.05 -8.46
N SER A 110 -39.41 -10.14 -7.64
CA SER A 110 -39.43 -11.02 -6.49
C SER A 110 -39.45 -12.47 -7.00
N ALA A 111 -38.42 -13.24 -6.65
CA ALA A 111 -38.47 -14.69 -6.53
C ALA A 111 -37.86 -14.94 -5.15
N THR A 112 -38.62 -15.20 -4.08
CA THR A 112 -39.53 -16.32 -3.82
C THR A 112 -38.86 -17.67 -4.06
N THR A 113 -38.81 -18.43 -2.97
CA THR A 113 -38.66 -19.89 -2.88
C THR A 113 -37.24 -20.42 -2.68
N THR A 114 -36.95 -20.81 -1.44
CA THR A 114 -36.51 -22.17 -1.04
C THR A 114 -36.66 -22.21 0.49
N ALA A 115 -37.81 -22.65 1.01
CA ALA A 115 -38.17 -24.06 1.25
C ALA A 115 -37.23 -24.76 2.26
N ALA A 116 -37.67 -24.71 3.51
CA ALA A 116 -37.71 -25.80 4.50
C ALA A 116 -36.60 -26.87 4.48
N ARG A 117 -35.94 -27.00 5.62
CA ARG A 117 -35.91 -28.26 6.38
C ARG A 117 -35.64 -27.95 7.85
N GLY A 118 -36.73 -27.86 8.61
CA GLY A 118 -36.67 -28.07 10.05
C GLY A 118 -36.33 -29.54 10.29
N ALA A 119 -35.19 -29.78 10.93
CA ALA A 119 -34.92 -31.04 11.59
C ALA A 119 -35.32 -30.86 13.05
N ASP A 120 -36.52 -31.31 13.38
CA ASP A 120 -36.92 -31.58 14.76
C ASP A 120 -36.01 -32.67 15.30
N VAL A 121 -35.10 -32.30 16.19
CA VAL A 121 -34.35 -33.25 17.01
C VAL A 121 -35.12 -33.39 18.32
N THR A 122 -35.99 -34.39 18.37
CA THR A 122 -36.65 -34.84 19.60
C THR A 122 -35.64 -35.62 20.43
N VAL A 123 -35.19 -35.05 21.55
CA VAL A 123 -34.37 -35.75 22.55
C VAL A 123 -35.31 -36.33 23.62
N PRO A 124 -35.43 -37.66 23.77
CA PRO A 124 -36.25 -38.27 24.81
C PRO A 124 -35.61 -38.07 26.20
N GLY A 125 -36.47 -37.72 27.15
CA GLY A 125 -36.11 -37.32 28.50
C GLY A 125 -35.58 -38.46 29.37
N ALA A 126 -34.46 -38.18 30.04
CA ALA A 126 -34.01 -38.87 31.24
C ALA A 126 -34.11 -37.88 32.43
N PRO A 127 -35.17 -37.96 33.25
CA PRO A 127 -35.32 -37.09 34.42
C PRO A 127 -34.43 -37.63 35.55
N GLY A 128 -33.26 -37.03 35.77
CA GLY A 128 -32.53 -37.30 37.01
C GLY A 128 -31.07 -36.87 37.07
N PHE A 129 -30.35 -36.83 35.95
CA PHE A 129 -28.90 -36.54 35.93
C PHE A 129 -28.52 -35.27 35.14
N ALA A 130 -29.50 -34.56 34.57
CA ALA A 130 -29.25 -33.45 33.63
C ALA A 130 -28.89 -32.10 34.29
N PHE A 131 -29.19 -31.89 35.57
CA PHE A 131 -28.99 -30.57 36.19
C PHE A 131 -27.54 -30.28 36.61
N ALA A 132 -26.76 -31.30 36.99
CA ALA A 132 -25.36 -31.12 37.39
C ALA A 132 -24.42 -30.89 36.18
N LEU A 133 -24.72 -31.49 35.02
CA LEU A 133 -23.93 -31.35 33.80
C LEU A 133 -24.21 -30.02 33.06
N ALA A 134 -25.41 -29.48 33.16
CA ALA A 134 -25.76 -28.18 32.57
C ALA A 134 -25.01 -27.00 33.22
N LEU A 135 -24.74 -27.07 34.54
CA LEU A 135 -23.94 -26.07 35.26
C LEU A 135 -22.45 -26.15 34.92
N ALA A 136 -21.92 -27.36 34.68
CA ALA A 136 -20.52 -27.54 34.29
C ALA A 136 -20.24 -27.07 32.84
N ALA A 137 -21.20 -27.25 31.92
CA ALA A 137 -21.09 -26.76 30.54
C ALA A 137 -21.18 -25.22 30.45
N LEU A 138 -22.00 -24.57 31.29
CA LEU A 138 -22.08 -23.11 31.34
C LEU A 138 -20.80 -22.48 31.91
N ALA A 139 -20.13 -23.14 32.86
CA ALA A 139 -18.84 -22.69 33.39
C ALA A 139 -17.72 -22.74 32.33
N PHE A 140 -17.79 -23.68 31.38
CA PHE A 140 -16.78 -23.79 30.31
C PHE A 140 -16.96 -22.73 29.21
N CYS A 141 -18.19 -22.20 29.00
CA CYS A 141 -18.44 -21.06 28.11
C CYS A 141 -18.04 -19.70 28.71
N LEU A 142 -17.80 -19.62 30.02
CA LEU A 142 -17.33 -18.41 30.71
C LEU A 142 -15.81 -18.37 30.86
N LEU A 143 -15.09 -19.42 30.44
CA LEU A 143 -13.66 -19.32 30.26
C LEU A 143 -13.44 -18.28 29.17
N PRO A 144 -12.73 -17.17 29.45
CA PRO A 144 -12.35 -16.26 28.40
C PRO A 144 -11.51 -17.09 27.43
N MET A 145 -12.09 -17.45 26.28
CA MET A 145 -11.30 -17.73 25.11
C MET A 145 -10.57 -16.43 24.84
N THR A 146 -9.41 -16.27 25.48
CA THR A 146 -8.34 -15.44 24.98
C THR A 146 -7.95 -16.13 23.69
N ALA A 147 -8.76 -15.92 22.65
CA ALA A 147 -8.27 -15.91 21.31
C ALA A 147 -7.03 -15.04 21.42
N ALA A 148 -5.86 -15.68 21.39
CA ALA A 148 -4.66 -15.02 20.99
C ALA A 148 -4.94 -14.63 19.55
N ALA A 149 -5.70 -13.54 19.38
CA ALA A 149 -5.50 -12.63 18.30
C ALA A 149 -4.00 -12.41 18.36
N GLN A 150 -3.28 -13.18 17.54
CA GLN A 150 -1.90 -12.90 17.25
C GLN A 150 -2.00 -11.54 16.60
N ASP A 151 -1.94 -10.50 17.44
CA ASP A 151 -1.97 -9.13 17.03
C ASP A 151 -0.87 -9.06 15.99
N ALA A 152 -1.28 -9.01 14.73
CA ALA A 152 -0.39 -8.73 13.63
C ALA A 152 0.14 -7.35 13.96
N ARG A 153 1.28 -7.32 14.66
CA ARG A 153 1.79 -6.14 15.31
C ARG A 153 2.27 -5.23 14.20
N ALA A 154 1.38 -4.33 13.81
CA ALA A 154 1.66 -3.35 12.78
C ALA A 154 2.53 -2.26 13.41
N ASP A 155 3.81 -2.27 13.10
CA ASP A 155 4.72 -1.20 13.50
C ASP A 155 4.45 0.01 12.60
N ARG A 156 4.12 1.16 13.20
CA ARG A 156 3.76 2.37 12.45
C ARG A 156 4.92 3.35 12.34
N PHE A 157 5.21 3.77 11.11
CA PHE A 157 6.23 4.74 10.74
C PHE A 157 5.58 5.93 10.05
N ARG A 158 5.02 6.87 10.82
CA ARG A 158 4.24 8.02 10.32
C ARG A 158 3.06 7.56 9.44
N ASP A 159 3.19 7.69 8.13
CA ASP A 159 2.16 7.36 7.14
C ASP A 159 2.25 5.91 6.64
N TRP A 160 3.29 5.19 7.04
CA TRP A 160 3.57 3.82 6.62
C TRP A 160 3.39 2.85 7.78
N MET A 161 2.97 1.63 7.45
CA MET A 161 2.77 0.53 8.38
C MET A 161 3.53 -0.70 7.90
N LEU A 162 4.29 -1.31 8.80
CA LEU A 162 4.98 -2.58 8.56
C LEU A 162 4.05 -3.72 9.02
N TYR A 163 3.69 -4.60 8.10
CA TYR A 163 2.94 -5.81 8.39
C TYR A 163 3.87 -7.03 8.37
N ARG A 164 3.68 -7.91 9.36
CA ARG A 164 4.40 -9.18 9.48
C ARG A 164 3.38 -10.31 9.51
N ALA A 165 3.46 -11.24 8.55
CA ALA A 165 2.56 -12.39 8.49
C ALA A 165 3.25 -13.57 7.81
N GLY A 166 3.23 -14.74 8.45
CA GLY A 166 3.74 -15.99 7.86
C GLY A 166 5.20 -15.93 7.40
N GLY A 167 6.08 -15.25 8.15
CA GLY A 167 7.49 -15.06 7.77
C GLY A 167 7.71 -14.12 6.59
N GLN A 168 6.69 -13.35 6.20
CA GLN A 168 6.80 -12.31 5.18
C GLN A 168 6.54 -10.95 5.81
N CYS A 169 7.32 -9.97 5.38
CA CYS A 169 7.17 -8.59 5.80
C CYS A 169 6.87 -7.70 4.59
N LEU A 170 5.97 -6.73 4.78
CA LEU A 170 5.66 -5.73 3.76
C LEU A 170 5.43 -4.38 4.43
N LEU A 171 5.83 -3.32 3.76
CA LEU A 171 5.60 -1.95 4.20
C LEU A 171 4.51 -1.34 3.32
N THR A 172 3.47 -0.78 3.91
CA THR A 172 2.34 -0.25 3.14
C THR A 172 1.83 1.09 3.65
N THR A 173 1.20 1.84 2.77
CA THR A 173 0.43 3.04 3.07
C THR A 173 -0.89 3.03 2.30
N GLN A 174 -1.95 3.53 2.91
CA GLN A 174 -3.29 3.60 2.32
C GLN A 174 -3.72 5.06 2.19
N ILE A 175 -4.24 5.39 1.01
CA ILE A 175 -4.77 6.72 0.71
C ILE A 175 -6.28 6.60 0.56
N ALA A 176 -7.00 7.32 1.42
CA ALA A 176 -8.45 7.37 1.40
C ALA A 176 -8.95 8.70 0.84
N SER A 177 -10.11 8.64 0.19
CA SER A 177 -10.87 9.83 -0.20
C SER A 177 -11.35 10.57 1.03
N ARG A 178 -11.03 11.85 1.17
CA ARG A 178 -11.60 12.67 2.25
C ARG A 178 -13.11 12.83 2.15
N ALA A 179 -13.67 12.73 0.94
CA ALA A 179 -15.09 12.94 0.70
C ALA A 179 -15.93 11.70 1.06
N SER A 180 -15.43 10.50 0.78
CA SER A 180 -16.18 9.24 0.99
C SER A 180 -15.62 8.36 2.11
N GLY A 181 -14.39 8.59 2.57
CA GLY A 181 -13.68 7.70 3.50
C GLY A 181 -13.13 6.43 2.83
N SER A 182 -13.50 6.14 1.58
CA SER A 182 -13.08 4.94 0.87
C SER A 182 -11.62 4.99 0.44
N THR A 183 -10.91 3.86 0.53
CA THR A 183 -9.53 3.71 0.04
C THR A 183 -9.48 3.85 -1.47
N ILE A 184 -8.70 4.82 -1.95
CA ILE A 184 -8.46 5.09 -3.38
C ILE A 184 -7.26 4.29 -3.87
N ALA A 185 -6.21 4.17 -3.04
CA ALA A 185 -5.00 3.46 -3.39
C ALA A 185 -4.32 2.90 -2.13
N GLU A 186 -3.69 1.75 -2.25
CA GLU A 186 -2.80 1.16 -1.27
C GLU A 186 -1.47 0.88 -1.95
N VAL A 187 -0.39 1.47 -1.44
CA VAL A 187 0.96 1.25 -1.96
C VAL A 187 1.68 0.26 -1.04
N ILE A 188 2.38 -0.69 -1.65
CA ILE A 188 3.07 -1.79 -0.97
C ILE A 188 4.52 -1.78 -1.44
N LEU A 189 5.45 -1.86 -0.49
CA LEU A 189 6.87 -1.99 -0.72
C LEU A 189 7.36 -3.30 -0.08
N ARG A 190 8.18 -4.04 -0.83
CA ARG A 190 8.83 -5.27 -0.38
C ARG A 190 10.29 -5.27 -0.85
N PRO A 191 11.23 -5.89 -0.10
CA PRO A 191 12.55 -6.18 -0.63
C PRO A 191 12.42 -7.00 -1.93
N ARG A 192 13.37 -6.82 -2.85
CA ARG A 192 13.53 -7.81 -3.92
C ARG A 192 14.09 -9.10 -3.30
N GLY A 193 13.94 -10.22 -3.98
CA GLY A 193 14.41 -11.52 -3.48
C GLY A 193 15.90 -11.51 -3.10
N ASP A 194 16.32 -12.52 -2.35
CA ASP A 194 17.60 -12.64 -1.66
C ASP A 194 18.79 -11.97 -2.38
N GLY A 195 19.13 -10.76 -1.95
CA GLY A 195 20.32 -10.03 -2.38
C GLY A 195 20.16 -9.11 -3.60
N GLU A 196 18.98 -8.99 -4.21
CA GLU A 196 18.78 -7.99 -5.27
C GLU A 196 18.61 -6.58 -4.68
N PRO A 197 19.41 -5.59 -5.12
CA PRO A 197 19.27 -4.23 -4.64
C PRO A 197 17.98 -3.57 -5.16
N GLY A 198 17.38 -2.72 -4.33
CA GLY A 198 16.13 -2.01 -4.64
C GLY A 198 14.90 -2.64 -3.99
N ALA A 199 13.74 -2.47 -4.64
CA ALA A 199 12.46 -2.89 -4.06
C ALA A 199 11.49 -3.41 -5.12
N ALA A 200 10.57 -4.27 -4.73
CA ALA A 200 9.33 -4.49 -5.45
C ALA A 200 8.29 -3.47 -4.95
N ILE A 201 7.61 -2.80 -5.87
CA ILE A 201 6.50 -1.89 -5.57
C ILE A 201 5.20 -2.48 -6.10
N GLY A 202 4.18 -2.52 -5.26
CA GLY A 202 2.81 -2.88 -5.61
C GLY A 202 1.88 -1.72 -5.34
N VAL A 203 0.84 -1.59 -6.17
CA VAL A 203 -0.23 -0.62 -5.97
C VAL A 203 -1.56 -1.34 -6.15
N ARG A 204 -2.39 -1.30 -5.12
CA ARG A 204 -3.77 -1.76 -5.18
C ARG A 204 -4.70 -0.57 -5.31
N VAL A 205 -5.63 -0.66 -6.24
CA VAL A 205 -6.69 0.34 -6.46
C VAL A 205 -8.04 -0.38 -6.49
N PRO A 206 -9.16 0.31 -6.25
CA PRO A 206 -10.49 -0.27 -6.41
C PRO A 206 -10.68 -0.94 -7.78
N ASN A 207 -11.61 -1.88 -7.85
CA ASN A 207 -12.05 -2.48 -9.10
C ASN A 207 -12.63 -1.42 -10.08
N GLY A 208 -12.85 -1.83 -11.33
CA GLY A 208 -13.43 -0.99 -12.38
C GLY A 208 -12.43 -0.15 -13.17
N VAL A 209 -11.18 -0.08 -12.75
CA VAL A 209 -10.10 0.63 -13.46
C VAL A 209 -9.91 0.15 -14.90
N SER A 210 -9.48 1.06 -15.77
CA SER A 210 -9.14 0.72 -17.15
C SER A 210 -7.82 -0.04 -17.22
N LEU A 211 -7.90 -1.35 -17.42
CA LEU A 211 -6.71 -2.21 -17.52
C LEU A 211 -5.92 -2.00 -18.83
N ALA A 212 -6.57 -1.44 -19.85
CA ALA A 212 -5.91 -1.07 -21.11
C ALA A 212 -5.05 0.20 -20.96
N ASP A 213 -5.34 1.03 -19.96
CA ASP A 213 -4.55 2.22 -19.66
C ASP A 213 -3.43 1.87 -18.66
N ALA A 214 -2.25 2.49 -18.84
CA ALA A 214 -1.14 2.32 -17.93
C ALA A 214 -1.40 2.99 -16.57
N ILE A 215 -0.90 2.38 -15.51
CA ILE A 215 -0.73 3.01 -14.20
C ILE A 215 0.74 3.39 -14.04
N ALA A 216 1.01 4.58 -13.52
CA ALA A 216 2.37 5.06 -13.32
C ALA A 216 2.43 5.98 -12.11
N TYR A 217 3.62 6.17 -11.57
CA TYR A 217 3.87 7.24 -10.61
C TYR A 217 5.00 8.15 -11.09
N VAL A 218 4.97 9.40 -10.63
CA VAL A 218 6.00 10.40 -10.92
C VAL A 218 6.50 11.04 -9.62
N HIS A 219 7.76 11.43 -9.62
CA HIS A 219 8.29 12.37 -8.63
C HIS A 219 7.99 13.81 -9.08
N PRO A 220 7.31 14.63 -8.24
CA PRO A 220 7.04 16.03 -8.57
C PRO A 220 8.30 16.83 -8.91
N GLU A 221 9.44 16.47 -8.30
CA GLU A 221 10.71 17.14 -8.54
C GLU A 221 11.35 16.78 -9.89
N ARG A 222 10.82 15.76 -10.59
CA ARG A 222 11.30 15.28 -11.89
C ARG A 222 10.14 15.03 -12.87
N PRO A 223 9.47 16.09 -13.32
CA PRO A 223 8.40 15.95 -14.30
C PRO A 223 8.94 15.33 -15.59
N GLY A 224 8.34 14.22 -16.03
CA GLY A 224 8.74 13.49 -17.25
C GLY A 224 9.40 12.13 -16.98
N GLU A 225 9.85 11.86 -15.76
CA GLU A 225 10.32 10.53 -15.35
C GLU A 225 9.17 9.74 -14.71
N ALA A 226 8.24 9.26 -15.53
CA ALA A 226 7.17 8.38 -15.09
C ALA A 226 7.66 6.94 -14.97
N VAL A 227 7.44 6.33 -13.81
CA VAL A 227 7.71 4.91 -13.58
C VAL A 227 6.42 4.15 -13.78
N GLY A 228 6.34 3.44 -14.91
CA GLY A 228 5.21 2.58 -15.24
C GLY A 228 5.13 1.36 -14.33
N LEU A 229 3.91 1.00 -13.95
CA LEU A 229 3.59 -0.25 -13.26
C LEU A 229 2.73 -1.11 -14.18
N GLN A 230 2.84 -2.42 -14.05
CA GLN A 230 2.09 -3.37 -14.87
C GLN A 230 0.98 -4.01 -14.07
N TRP A 231 -0.23 -4.02 -14.62
CA TRP A 231 -1.36 -4.76 -14.06
C TRP A 231 -1.01 -6.25 -13.96
N GLN A 232 -1.23 -6.82 -12.78
CA GLN A 232 -0.93 -8.23 -12.48
C GLN A 232 -2.22 -9.03 -12.39
N SER A 233 -3.16 -8.58 -11.57
CA SER A 233 -4.40 -9.31 -11.27
C SER A 233 -5.47 -8.38 -10.70
N CYS A 234 -6.74 -8.75 -10.84
CA CYS A 234 -7.83 -8.15 -10.10
C CYS A 234 -8.63 -9.23 -9.37
N ASP A 235 -9.11 -8.90 -8.18
CA ASP A 235 -10.09 -9.67 -7.44
C ASP A 235 -11.45 -8.93 -7.42
N ALA A 236 -12.37 -9.38 -6.56
CA ALA A 236 -13.70 -8.79 -6.46
C ALA A 236 -13.68 -7.32 -5.99
N GLU A 237 -12.65 -6.89 -5.26
CA GLU A 237 -12.60 -5.58 -4.62
C GLU A 237 -11.52 -4.67 -5.24
N ARG A 238 -10.39 -5.24 -5.66
CA ARG A 238 -9.17 -4.48 -6.01
C ARG A 238 -8.46 -5.03 -7.23
N CYS A 239 -7.78 -4.13 -7.93
CA CYS A 239 -6.80 -4.45 -8.96
C CYS A 239 -5.39 -4.16 -8.44
N LEU A 240 -4.46 -5.09 -8.65
CA LEU A 240 -3.05 -4.99 -8.32
C LEU A 240 -2.24 -4.66 -9.57
N ALA A 241 -1.46 -3.59 -9.51
CA ALA A 241 -0.33 -3.36 -10.39
C ALA A 241 0.97 -3.52 -9.62
N ALA A 242 2.03 -3.96 -10.29
CA ALA A 242 3.34 -4.12 -9.70
C ALA A 242 4.44 -3.66 -10.66
N GLY A 243 5.58 -3.32 -10.07
CA GLY A 243 6.81 -2.99 -10.78
C GLY A 243 8.02 -3.19 -9.87
N THR A 244 9.18 -2.90 -10.42
CA THR A 244 10.43 -2.98 -9.68
C THR A 244 11.09 -1.61 -9.60
N LEU A 245 11.67 -1.31 -8.45
CA LEU A 245 12.49 -0.14 -8.20
C LEU A 245 13.95 -0.55 -8.21
N SER A 246 14.76 0.19 -8.95
CA SER A 246 16.21 0.15 -8.75
C SER A 246 16.56 0.73 -7.37
N GLU A 247 17.76 0.47 -6.89
CA GLU A 247 18.28 1.09 -5.67
C GLU A 247 18.17 2.62 -5.72
N ALA A 248 18.58 3.24 -6.84
CA ALA A 248 18.44 4.67 -7.04
C ALA A 248 16.97 5.14 -7.00
N GLY A 249 16.03 4.31 -7.49
CA GLY A 249 14.60 4.59 -7.41
C GLY A 249 14.06 4.54 -5.99
N LEU A 250 14.43 3.52 -5.22
CA LEU A 250 14.10 3.40 -3.81
C LEU A 250 14.69 4.55 -2.99
N ASP A 251 15.93 4.93 -3.27
CA ASP A 251 16.61 6.05 -2.64
C ASP A 251 15.93 7.39 -2.93
N ARG A 252 15.37 7.56 -4.14
CA ARG A 252 14.51 8.70 -4.45
C ARG A 252 13.23 8.69 -3.60
N LEU A 253 12.59 7.54 -3.40
CA LEU A 253 11.43 7.45 -2.50
C LEU A 253 11.80 7.82 -1.06
N LYS A 254 12.94 7.33 -0.56
CA LYS A 254 13.43 7.61 0.81
C LYS A 254 13.71 9.10 1.06
N ARG A 255 14.14 9.84 0.04
CA ARG A 255 14.43 11.28 0.12
C ARG A 255 13.25 12.18 -0.26
N GLY A 256 12.27 11.65 -0.99
CA GLY A 256 11.12 12.41 -1.48
C GLY A 256 10.12 12.76 -0.38
N ARG A 257 9.24 13.72 -0.67
CA ARG A 257 8.12 14.07 0.22
C ARG A 257 6.85 13.32 -0.13
N PHE A 258 6.56 13.22 -1.43
CA PHE A 258 5.44 12.49 -1.98
C PHE A 258 5.75 12.06 -3.42
N ILE A 259 5.04 11.06 -3.92
CA ILE A 259 4.91 10.78 -5.36
C ILE A 259 3.47 11.06 -5.80
N VAL A 260 3.28 11.31 -7.09
CA VAL A 260 1.93 11.38 -7.68
C VAL A 260 1.67 10.08 -8.42
N LEU A 261 0.72 9.29 -7.93
CA LEU A 261 0.22 8.10 -8.60
C LEU A 261 -0.89 8.50 -9.57
N GLY A 262 -0.79 8.06 -10.82
CA GLY A 262 -1.78 8.32 -11.86
C GLY A 262 -2.35 7.02 -12.43
N PHE A 263 -3.67 6.93 -12.48
CA PHE A 263 -4.39 5.83 -13.15
C PHE A 263 -5.76 6.29 -13.68
N ARG A 264 -6.37 5.54 -14.59
CA ARG A 264 -7.70 5.84 -15.13
C ARG A 264 -8.77 4.93 -14.51
N PRO A 265 -9.76 5.49 -13.79
CA PRO A 265 -10.80 4.69 -13.14
C PRO A 265 -11.74 3.95 -14.08
N VAL A 266 -11.88 4.40 -15.32
CA VAL A 266 -12.72 3.80 -16.37
C VAL A 266 -12.17 4.25 -17.72
N ALA A 267 -12.32 3.43 -18.76
CA ALA A 267 -11.87 3.77 -20.11
C ALA A 267 -12.49 5.09 -20.59
N GLY A 268 -11.66 5.99 -21.12
CA GLY A 268 -12.08 7.32 -21.57
C GLY A 268 -12.29 8.36 -20.46
N ALA A 269 -12.25 7.95 -19.18
CA ALA A 269 -12.28 8.90 -18.08
C ALA A 269 -10.96 9.65 -17.93
N ARG A 270 -11.00 10.75 -17.18
CA ARG A 270 -9.79 11.51 -16.84
C ARG A 270 -8.91 10.69 -15.91
N THR A 271 -7.60 10.84 -16.06
CA THR A 271 -6.63 10.28 -15.12
C THR A 271 -6.86 10.86 -13.74
N LEU A 272 -7.00 9.98 -12.76
CA LEU A 272 -7.04 10.31 -11.35
C LEU A 272 -5.60 10.37 -10.84
N ASN A 273 -5.21 11.52 -10.29
CA ASN A 273 -3.91 11.74 -9.68
C ASN A 273 -4.06 11.73 -8.16
N VAL A 274 -3.25 10.93 -7.49
CA VAL A 274 -3.29 10.71 -6.04
C VAL A 274 -1.90 10.96 -5.46
N ASP A 275 -1.80 11.88 -4.50
CA ASP A 275 -0.55 12.14 -3.79
C ASP A 275 -0.32 11.04 -2.75
N ILE A 276 0.80 10.32 -2.87
CA ILE A 276 1.22 9.30 -1.91
C ILE A 276 2.33 9.89 -1.03
N PRO A 277 2.12 10.08 0.28
CA PRO A 277 3.13 10.62 1.17
C PRO A 277 4.27 9.61 1.39
N LEU A 278 5.49 10.11 1.46
CA LEU A 278 6.70 9.30 1.67
C LEU A 278 7.27 9.48 3.09
N PHE A 279 6.56 10.20 3.97
CA PHE A 279 7.00 10.39 5.35
C PHE A 279 6.99 9.06 6.10
N GLY A 280 8.16 8.63 6.54
CA GLY A 280 8.35 7.37 7.24
C GLY A 280 8.88 6.23 6.37
N VAL A 281 8.97 6.38 5.05
CA VAL A 281 9.53 5.36 4.14
C VAL A 281 10.92 4.93 4.59
N THR A 282 11.82 5.86 4.91
CA THR A 282 13.20 5.52 5.32
C THR A 282 13.26 4.69 6.60
N ALA A 283 12.47 5.04 7.62
CA ALA A 283 12.44 4.30 8.87
C ALA A 283 11.74 2.95 8.71
N GLY A 284 10.60 2.94 8.01
CA GLY A 284 9.85 1.72 7.72
C GLY A 284 10.61 0.74 6.83
N TRP A 285 11.36 1.23 5.84
CA TRP A 285 12.18 0.39 4.97
C TRP A 285 13.32 -0.29 5.74
N ARG A 286 14.01 0.44 6.63
CA ARG A 286 15.02 -0.17 7.50
C ARG A 286 14.42 -1.27 8.39
N ALA A 287 13.24 -1.03 8.94
CA ALA A 287 12.54 -2.03 9.75
C ALA A 287 12.05 -3.23 8.92
N LEU A 288 11.72 -2.99 7.64
CA LEU A 288 11.35 -4.03 6.68
C LEU A 288 12.55 -4.92 6.32
N GLU A 289 13.72 -4.34 6.07
CA GLU A 289 14.97 -5.08 5.81
C GLU A 289 15.34 -5.96 7.00
N ALA A 290 15.34 -5.40 8.22
CA ALA A 290 15.59 -6.15 9.46
C ALA A 290 14.53 -7.23 9.77
N CYS A 291 13.39 -7.23 9.06
CA CYS A 291 12.34 -8.22 9.20
C CYS A 291 12.45 -9.36 8.18
N ALA A 292 13.22 -9.14 7.11
CA ALA A 292 13.46 -10.12 6.06
C ALA A 292 14.67 -11.03 6.36
N GLU A 293 15.52 -10.64 7.31
CA GLU A 293 16.60 -11.44 7.90
C GLU A 293 16.06 -12.47 8.91
#